data_AF-A0A6N3BIR5-F1
#
_entry.id   AF-A0A6N3BIR5-F1
#
_cell.length_a   1.000
_cell.length_b   1.000
_cell.length_c   1.000
_cell.angle_alpha   90.00
_cell.angle_beta   90.00
_cell.angle_gamma   90.00
#
_symmetry.space_group_name_H-M   'P 1'
#
loop_
_entity.id
_entity.type
_entity.pdbx_description
1 polymer ?
#
loop_
_entity_poly.entity_id
_entity_poly.type
_entity_poly.pdbx_seq_one_letter_code
_entity_poly.pdbx_strand_id
1 'polypeptide(L)'
;MGNRMNAGYLITDSIHIGTTEFVLGVSITEQSMFVTWACQGNDYYYWGHYHSDLLTAKKDLLERAGAELEYQMTKQERSGEQPEKSGKERELE
;
A
#
# COMPACT_ATOMS: atom_id res chain seq x y z
N MET A 1 0.34 23.80 -0.93
CA MET A 1 0.58 22.35 -0.72
C MET A 1 2.04 22.13 -1.05
N GLY A 2 2.82 21.58 -0.11
CA GLY A 2 4.27 21.39 -0.31
C GLY A 2 4.53 20.15 -1.16
N ASN A 3 5.55 20.21 -1.99
CA ASN A 3 6.05 19.05 -2.73
C ASN A 3 6.62 18.02 -1.72
N ARG A 4 6.10 16.79 -1.71
CA ARG A 4 6.65 15.69 -0.91
C ARG A 4 7.89 15.14 -1.59
N MET A 5 8.98 15.01 -0.84
CA MET A 5 10.25 14.48 -1.31
C MET A 5 10.67 13.30 -0.42
N ASN A 6 11.22 12.25 -1.02
CA ASN A 6 11.85 11.16 -0.29
C ASN A 6 13.14 10.73 -1.02
N ALA A 7 14.25 10.61 -0.29
CA ALA A 7 15.55 10.16 -0.82
C ALA A 7 16.00 10.85 -2.13
N GLY A 8 15.68 12.13 -2.33
CA GLY A 8 16.01 12.88 -3.55
C GLY A 8 14.99 12.76 -4.70
N TYR A 9 13.90 12.02 -4.51
CA TYR A 9 12.82 11.87 -5.47
C TYR A 9 11.61 12.72 -5.09
N LEU A 10 11.03 13.40 -6.07
CA LEU A 10 9.76 14.10 -5.95
C LEU A 10 8.60 13.11 -6.04
N ILE A 11 7.72 13.09 -5.04
CA ILE A 11 6.52 12.26 -5.07
C ILE A 11 5.49 12.92 -6.01
N THR A 12 5.17 12.25 -7.11
CA THR A 12 4.29 12.79 -8.17
C THR A 12 2.91 12.14 -8.20
N ASP A 13 2.83 10.86 -7.85
CA ASP A 13 1.58 10.10 -7.82
C ASP A 13 1.49 9.28 -6.53
N SER A 14 0.27 9.04 -6.05
CA SER A 14 0.01 8.24 -4.85
C SER A 14 -1.34 7.53 -4.92
N ILE A 15 -1.42 6.31 -4.40
CA ILE A 15 -2.65 5.53 -4.25
C ILE A 15 -2.78 5.09 -2.79
N HIS A 16 -3.90 5.40 -2.15
CA HIS A 16 -4.16 5.01 -0.76
C HIS A 16 -5.07 3.79 -0.70
N ILE A 17 -4.64 2.75 0.00
CA ILE A 17 -5.41 1.54 0.29
C ILE A 17 -5.42 1.32 1.81
N GLY A 18 -6.53 1.66 2.47
CA GLY A 18 -6.64 1.61 3.92
C GLY A 18 -5.61 2.53 4.59
N THR A 19 -4.70 1.96 5.37
CA THR A 19 -3.64 2.70 6.09
C THR A 19 -2.31 2.79 5.32
N THR A 20 -2.21 2.14 4.17
CA THR A 20 -1.00 2.08 3.35
C THR A 20 -1.17 2.95 2.12
N GLU A 21 -0.17 3.77 1.85
CA GLU A 21 -0.08 4.57 0.63
C GLU A 21 1.03 3.99 -0.26
N PHE A 22 0.77 3.83 -1.55
CA PHE A 22 1.80 3.51 -2.54
C PHE A 22 2.09 4.76 -3.35
N VAL A 23 3.36 5.12 -3.49
CA VAL A 23 3.79 6.37 -4.14
C VAL A 23 4.73 6.12 -5.29
N LEU A 24 4.73 7.03 -6.27
CA LEU A 24 5.73 7.12 -7.32
C LEU A 24 6.60 8.36 -7.07
N GLY A 25 7.91 8.12 -6.92
CA GLY A 25 8.95 9.13 -6.87
C GLY A 25 9.64 9.30 -8.23
N VAL A 26 9.93 10.55 -8.61
CA VAL A 26 10.65 10.92 -9.83
C VAL A 26 11.90 11.72 -9.48
N SER A 27 13.04 11.35 -10.05
CA SER A 27 14.29 12.11 -9.98
C SER A 27 14.83 12.38 -11.39
N ILE A 28 15.42 13.56 -11.57
CA ILE A 28 16.12 13.97 -12.79
C ILE A 28 17.64 13.79 -12.69
N THR A 29 18.15 13.43 -11.52
CA THR A 29 19.60 13.30 -11.25
C THR A 29 20.06 11.86 -11.09
N GLU A 30 19.15 10.94 -10.81
CA GLU A 30 19.46 9.54 -10.53
C GLU A 30 19.45 8.66 -11.80
N GLN A 31 20.29 7.63 -11.84
CA GLN A 31 20.33 6.66 -12.95
C GLN A 31 19.00 5.89 -13.08
N SER A 32 18.38 5.57 -11.94
CA SER A 32 17.00 5.09 -11.88
C SER A 32 16.09 6.30 -11.60
N MET A 33 15.53 6.86 -12.66
CA MET A 33 14.71 8.08 -12.61
C MET A 33 13.40 7.90 -11.85
N PHE A 34 12.94 6.66 -11.67
CA PHE A 34 11.64 6.37 -11.06
C PHE A 34 11.80 5.38 -9.91
N VAL A 35 10.97 5.52 -8.89
CA VAL A 35 10.91 4.60 -7.77
C VAL A 35 9.50 4.50 -7.23
N THR A 36 9.06 3.30 -6.87
CA THR A 36 7.82 3.12 -6.11
C THR A 36 8.13 2.79 -4.66
N TRP A 37 7.37 3.35 -3.72
CA TRP A 37 7.47 3.02 -2.30
C TRP A 37 6.11 2.69 -1.72
N ALA A 38 6.09 1.87 -0.67
CA ALA A 38 5.02 1.91 0.30
C ALA A 38 5.32 3.03 1.32
N CYS A 39 4.29 3.70 1.79
CA CYS A 39 4.35 4.82 2.70
C CYS A 39 3.28 4.62 3.79
N GLN A 40 3.69 4.72 5.05
CA GLN A 40 2.79 4.64 6.19
C GLN A 40 2.90 5.94 7.00
N GLY A 41 1.76 6.48 7.45
CA GLY A 41 1.77 7.70 8.27
C GLY A 41 2.27 8.97 7.56
N ASN A 42 2.29 8.98 6.22
CA ASN A 42 2.73 10.08 5.34
C ASN A 42 4.24 10.38 5.30
N ASP A 43 5.04 9.83 6.21
CA ASP A 43 6.48 10.12 6.29
C ASP A 43 7.38 8.87 6.35
N TYR A 44 6.82 7.69 6.59
CA TYR A 44 7.59 6.44 6.65
C TYR A 44 7.55 5.68 5.32
N TYR A 45 8.58 5.87 4.49
CA TYR A 45 8.73 5.22 3.19
C TYR A 45 9.56 3.92 3.30
N TYR A 46 9.08 2.83 2.72
CA TYR A 46 9.73 1.53 2.76
C TYR A 46 9.48 0.70 1.49
N TRP A 47 10.27 -0.36 1.33
CA TRP A 47 10.23 -1.31 0.20
C TRP A 47 10.25 -0.61 -1.17
N GLY A 48 11.35 0.09 -1.44
CA GLY A 48 11.54 0.82 -2.70
C GLY A 48 11.86 -0.07 -3.89
N HIS A 49 11.10 0.04 -4.97
CA HIS A 49 11.43 -0.59 -6.26
C HIS A 49 11.88 0.49 -7.24
N TYR A 50 13.11 0.37 -7.74
CA TYR A 50 13.72 1.38 -8.63
C TYR A 50 13.56 0.96 -10.09
N HIS A 51 13.25 1.93 -10.95
CA HIS A 51 12.98 1.72 -12.35
C HIS A 51 13.67 2.80 -13.21
N SER A 52 14.05 2.43 -14.42
CA SER A 52 14.60 3.36 -15.42
C SER A 52 13.54 3.88 -16.40
N ASP A 53 12.35 3.26 -16.42
CA ASP A 53 11.25 3.57 -17.32
C ASP A 53 9.96 3.90 -16.55
N LEU A 54 9.24 4.93 -17.02
CA LEU A 54 8.04 5.45 -16.35
C LEU A 54 6.88 4.45 -16.40
N LEU A 55 6.67 3.79 -17.55
CA LEU A 55 5.55 2.86 -17.70
C LEU A 55 5.74 1.63 -16.81
N THR A 56 6.99 1.16 -16.70
CA THR A 56 7.36 0.08 -15.77
C THR A 56 7.10 0.47 -14.33
N ALA A 57 7.48 1.69 -13.91
CA ALA A 57 7.21 2.19 -12.56
C ALA A 57 5.71 2.35 -12.28
N LYS A 58 4.93 2.85 -13.26
CA LYS A 58 3.46 2.96 -13.13
C LYS A 58 2.79 1.60 -13.04
N LYS A 59 3.27 0.62 -13.81
CA LYS A 59 2.79 -0.76 -13.73
C LYS A 59 3.03 -1.33 -12.33
N ASP A 60 4.25 -1.21 -11.81
CA ASP A 60 4.60 -1.66 -10.45
C ASP A 60 3.73 -0.97 -9.39
N LEU A 61 3.52 0.35 -9.50
CA LEU A 61 2.64 1.11 -8.61
C LEU A 61 1.22 0.51 -8.55
N LEU A 62 0.63 0.23 -9.72
CA LEU A 62 -0.71 -0.35 -9.82
C LEU A 62 -0.76 -1.79 -9.31
N GLU A 63 0.26 -2.61 -9.61
CA GLU A 63 0.33 -3.99 -9.13
C GLU A 63 0.42 -4.06 -7.60
N ARG A 64 1.23 -3.20 -6.98
CA ARG A 64 1.35 -3.13 -5.52
C ARG A 64 0.08 -2.65 -4.84
N ALA A 65 -0.53 -1.60 -5.37
CA ALA A 65 -1.80 -1.09 -4.85
C ALA A 65 -2.94 -2.10 -5.04
N GLY A 66 -2.99 -2.78 -6.18
CA GLY A 66 -3.97 -3.83 -6.46
C GLY A 66 -3.79 -5.03 -5.52
N ALA A 67 -2.57 -5.49 -5.28
CA ALA A 67 -2.29 -6.58 -4.36
C ALA A 67 -2.73 -6.26 -2.92
N GLU A 68 -2.49 -5.03 -2.45
CA GLU A 68 -2.95 -4.59 -1.12
C GLU A 68 -4.48 -4.51 -1.06
N LEU A 69 -5.13 -4.05 -2.13
CA LEU A 69 -6.59 -3.98 -2.21
C LEU A 69 -7.21 -5.38 -2.10
N GLU A 70 -6.74 -6.32 -2.90
CA GLU A 70 -7.19 -7.72 -2.86
C GLU A 70 -6.95 -8.33 -1.47
N TYR A 71 -5.79 -8.09 -0.86
CA TYR A 71 -5.50 -8.55 0.50
C TYR A 71 -6.51 -8.02 1.53
N GLN A 72 -6.84 -6.73 1.47
CA GLN A 72 -7.82 -6.13 2.39
C GLN A 72 -9.23 -6.67 2.14
N MET A 73 -9.63 -6.87 0.89
CA MET A 73 -10.92 -7.47 0.54
C MET A 73 -11.05 -8.89 1.10
N THR A 74 -10.08 -9.77 0.84
CA THR A 74 -10.10 -11.16 1.38
C THR A 74 -10.05 -11.18 2.92
N LYS A 75 -9.31 -10.25 3.55
CA LYS A 75 -9.28 -10.13 5.01
C LYS A 75 -10.66 -9.73 5.56
N GLN A 76 -11.37 -8.83 4.88
CA GLN A 76 -12.70 -8.39 5.28
C GLN A 76 -13.71 -9.55 5.20
N GLU A 77 -13.70 -10.32 4.11
CA GLU A 77 -14.55 -11.51 3.94
C GLU A 77 -14.33 -12.52 5.08
N ARG A 78 -13.07 -12.87 5.37
CA ARG A 78 -12.72 -13.79 6.46
C ARG A 78 -13.11 -13.29 7.85
N SER A 79 -13.06 -11.97 8.07
CA SER A 79 -13.48 -11.37 9.34
C SER A 79 -14.99 -11.32 9.52
N GLY A 80 -15.76 -11.36 8.42
CA GLY A 80 -17.22 -11.48 8.45
C GLY A 80 -17.74 -12.91 8.69
N GLU A 81 -16.88 -13.93 8.54
CA GLU A 81 -17.23 -15.35 8.68
C GLU A 81 -16.90 -15.98 10.06
N GLN A 82 -16.67 -15.19 11.12
CA GLN A 82 -16.57 -15.80 12.46
C GLN A 82 -17.92 -16.42 12.89
N PRO A 83 -17.95 -17.70 13.34
CA PRO A 83 -19.18 -18.41 13.61
C PRO A 83 -19.80 -18.01 14.95
N GLU A 84 -21.07 -17.59 14.93
CA GLU A 84 -21.95 -17.62 16.11
C GLU A 84 -22.19 -19.08 16.55
N LYS A 85 -21.38 -19.59 17.48
CA LYS A 85 -21.71 -20.74 18.36
C LYS A 85 -20.90 -20.54 19.66
N SER A 86 -21.40 -20.75 20.87
CA SER A 86 -22.64 -21.29 21.40
C SER A 86 -22.57 -21.00 22.91
N GLY A 87 -23.56 -20.32 23.48
CA GLY A 87 -23.60 -19.99 24.91
C GLY A 87 -25.02 -20.00 25.45
N LYS A 88 -25.83 -21.00 25.10
CA LYS A 88 -27.10 -21.27 25.78
C LYS A 88 -26.98 -22.53 26.65
N GLU A 89 -27.21 -22.29 27.93
CA GLU A 89 -27.86 -23.16 28.91
C GLU A 89 -27.14 -24.47 29.28
N ARG A 90 -26.42 -24.42 30.41
CA ARG A 90 -26.48 -25.51 31.38
C ARG A 90 -27.19 -24.98 32.62
N GLU A 91 -28.52 -25.14 32.66
CA GLU A 91 -29.24 -25.22 33.92
C GLU A 91 -28.63 -26.39 34.70
N LEU A 92 -28.07 -26.08 35.87
CA LEU A 92 -27.64 -27.08 36.83
C LEU A 92 -28.87 -27.43 37.67
N GLU A 93 -29.30 -28.67 37.51
CA GLU A 93 -30.18 -29.42 38.40
C GLU A 93 -29.58 -29.54 39.81
#